data_AF-A0A9E0JV82-F1
#
_entry.id   AF-A0A9E0JV82-F1
#
_cell.length_a   1.000
_cell.length_b   1.000
_cell.length_c   1.000
_cell.angle_alpha   90.00
_cell.angle_beta   90.00
_cell.angle_gamma   90.00
#
_symmetry.space_group_name_H-M   'P 1'
#
loop_
_entity.id
_entity.type
_entity.pdbx_description
1 polymer ?
#
loop_
_entity_poly.entity_id
_entity_poly.type
_entity_poly.pdbx_seq_one_letter_code
_entity_poly.pdbx_strand_id
1 'polypeptide(L)'
;MKSVNKTMVESAIKLAKEVKAGCVLLCVDVRGELAELSEDERKSVRFVFVMRESEELPEKLLPTAKKLELPDVNLTRVGKIKIAIAKGIVSGLFKKGDRIVCLSGVPKFGYADSIFFIDVGREFEILTSDDISDVVDSVQPEVFNAALNIACELAAQGRETRKVGTIFVLGDDEKVMQLSRQMIINPFKGYSEEQRNILNPELEETIKELSAIDGAFIIKANGAIVTAGRHLSAALDSKDFPSGLGSRHIAAAGITNVTNAVAMVISQSSGNVSIFKNGKLFVTIEKPVE
;
A
#
# COMPACT_ATOMS: atom_id res chain seq x y z
N MET A 1 -13.43 22.93 -28.07
CA MET A 1 -12.08 22.37 -27.84
C MET A 1 -12.25 21.04 -27.12
N LYS A 2 -11.50 19.99 -27.47
CA LYS A 2 -11.48 18.77 -26.66
C LYS A 2 -10.95 19.14 -25.26
N SER A 3 -11.58 18.61 -24.21
CA SER A 3 -11.03 18.72 -22.85
C SER A 3 -9.60 18.14 -22.83
N VAL A 4 -8.70 18.76 -22.06
CA VAL A 4 -7.34 18.25 -21.85
C VAL A 4 -7.41 16.81 -21.34
N ASN A 5 -8.31 16.52 -20.39
CA ASN A 5 -8.54 15.18 -19.87
C ASN A 5 -8.90 14.17 -20.95
N LYS A 6 -9.79 14.54 -21.88
CA LYS A 6 -10.18 13.65 -22.98
C LYS A 6 -8.98 13.28 -23.86
N THR A 7 -8.15 14.28 -24.17
CA THR A 7 -6.94 14.09 -24.98
C THR A 7 -5.92 13.21 -24.25
N MET A 8 -5.78 13.40 -22.94
CA MET A 8 -4.88 12.62 -22.09
C MET A 8 -5.34 11.17 -21.95
N VAL A 9 -6.65 10.92 -21.79
CA VAL A 9 -7.23 9.57 -21.78
C VAL A 9 -7.03 8.87 -23.12
N GLU A 10 -7.36 9.52 -24.24
CA GLU A 10 -7.14 8.98 -25.60
C GLU A 10 -5.65 8.62 -25.81
N SER A 11 -4.74 9.47 -25.34
CA SER A 11 -3.29 9.25 -25.43
C SER A 11 -2.82 8.08 -24.56
N ALA A 12 -3.36 7.94 -23.34
CA ALA A 12 -3.05 6.81 -22.46
C ALA A 12 -3.53 5.48 -23.06
N ILE A 13 -4.73 5.46 -23.67
CA ILE A 13 -5.26 4.27 -24.37
C ILE A 13 -4.38 3.91 -25.56
N LYS A 14 -3.98 4.89 -26.37
CA LYS A 14 -3.09 4.68 -27.51
C LYS A 14 -1.75 4.10 -27.06
N LEU A 15 -1.12 4.71 -26.06
CA LEU A 15 0.14 4.22 -25.50
C LEU A 15 -0.01 2.80 -24.96
N ALA A 16 -1.09 2.52 -24.23
CA ALA A 16 -1.37 1.19 -23.69
C ALA A 16 -1.44 0.11 -24.78
N LYS A 17 -2.06 0.42 -25.93
CA LYS A 17 -2.09 -0.49 -27.08
C LYS A 17 -0.71 -0.71 -27.69
N GLU A 18 0.05 0.37 -27.90
CA GLU A 18 1.38 0.31 -28.51
C GLU A 18 2.38 -0.50 -27.67
N VAL A 19 2.36 -0.31 -26.35
CA VAL A 19 3.26 -1.03 -25.42
C VAL A 19 2.69 -2.37 -24.96
N LYS A 20 1.49 -2.74 -25.41
CA LYS A 20 0.74 -3.94 -24.99
C LYS A 20 0.55 -4.00 -23.46
N ALA A 21 0.15 -2.88 -22.87
CA ALA A 21 -0.20 -2.79 -21.46
C ALA A 21 -1.47 -3.58 -21.16
N GLY A 22 -1.46 -4.32 -20.04
CA GLY A 22 -2.62 -5.09 -19.58
C GLY A 22 -3.73 -4.22 -19.00
N CYS A 23 -3.41 -2.99 -18.59
CA CYS A 23 -4.39 -2.03 -18.10
C CYS A 23 -3.93 -0.56 -18.20
N VAL A 24 -4.92 0.34 -18.10
CA VAL A 24 -4.71 1.76 -17.80
C VAL A 24 -5.15 2.02 -16.37
N LEU A 25 -4.22 2.47 -15.53
CA LEU A 25 -4.45 2.87 -14.15
C LEU A 25 -4.77 4.36 -14.08
N LEU A 26 -5.94 4.73 -13.60
CA LEU A 26 -6.43 6.11 -13.57
C LEU A 26 -6.30 6.65 -12.14
N CYS A 27 -5.27 7.48 -11.90
CA CYS A 27 -4.97 8.11 -10.61
C CYS A 27 -5.51 9.54 -10.47
N VAL A 28 -6.38 9.94 -11.40
CA VAL A 28 -7.02 11.24 -11.53
C VAL A 28 -8.47 11.03 -11.96
N ASP A 29 -9.37 11.90 -11.52
CA ASP A 29 -10.78 11.80 -11.88
C ASP A 29 -11.00 12.20 -13.33
N VAL A 30 -11.23 11.19 -14.17
CA VAL A 30 -11.59 11.32 -15.60
C VAL A 30 -12.81 10.46 -15.93
N ARG A 31 -13.66 10.22 -14.93
CA ARG A 31 -14.85 9.35 -15.06
C ARG A 31 -15.80 9.84 -16.15
N GLY A 32 -16.00 11.15 -16.23
CA GLY A 32 -16.85 11.78 -17.24
C GLY A 32 -16.32 11.56 -18.65
N GLU A 33 -15.04 11.85 -18.88
CA GLU A 33 -14.39 11.69 -20.18
C GLU A 33 -14.35 10.24 -20.63
N LEU A 34 -14.11 9.30 -19.71
CA LEU A 34 -14.13 7.87 -20.03
C LEU A 34 -15.55 7.39 -20.38
N ALA A 35 -16.57 7.89 -19.70
CA ALA A 35 -17.97 7.55 -19.97
C ALA A 35 -18.46 8.07 -21.33
N GLU A 36 -17.84 9.12 -21.88
CA GLU A 36 -18.11 9.64 -23.23
C GLU A 36 -17.46 8.83 -24.36
N LEU A 37 -16.47 7.98 -24.07
CA LEU A 37 -15.81 7.18 -25.09
C LEU A 37 -16.75 6.14 -25.70
N SER A 38 -16.44 5.74 -26.93
CA SER A 38 -17.15 4.64 -27.58
C SER A 38 -17.02 3.33 -26.80
N GLU A 39 -17.99 2.43 -26.97
CA GLU A 39 -17.94 1.10 -26.33
C GLU A 39 -16.68 0.32 -26.72
N ASP A 40 -16.25 0.43 -27.98
CA ASP A 40 -15.06 -0.25 -28.50
C ASP A 40 -13.78 0.28 -27.85
N GLU A 41 -13.67 1.60 -27.65
CA GLU A 41 -12.54 2.20 -26.93
C GLU A 41 -12.50 1.75 -25.47
N ARG A 42 -13.65 1.74 -24.79
CA ARG A 42 -13.75 1.29 -23.39
C ARG A 42 -13.43 -0.19 -23.19
N LYS A 43 -13.71 -1.03 -24.19
CA LYS A 43 -13.39 -2.48 -24.15
C LYS A 43 -11.98 -2.78 -24.65
N SER A 44 -11.33 -1.84 -25.33
CA SER A 44 -10.03 -2.07 -25.93
C SER A 44 -8.88 -2.20 -24.93
N VAL A 45 -9.06 -1.67 -23.71
CA VAL A 45 -8.11 -1.80 -22.60
C VAL A 45 -8.89 -1.91 -21.29
N ARG A 46 -8.37 -2.66 -20.33
CA ARG A 46 -8.94 -2.72 -18.98
C ARG A 46 -8.59 -1.46 -18.20
N PHE A 47 -9.58 -0.83 -17.57
CA PHE A 47 -9.36 0.34 -16.72
C PHE A 47 -9.37 -0.03 -15.24
N VAL A 48 -8.51 0.60 -14.46
CA VAL A 48 -8.53 0.52 -13.00
C VAL A 48 -8.53 1.94 -12.46
N PHE A 49 -9.61 2.34 -11.79
CA PHE A 49 -9.70 3.64 -11.15
C PHE A 49 -9.16 3.56 -9.73
N VAL A 50 -8.25 4.47 -9.42
CA VAL A 50 -7.65 4.63 -8.10
C VAL A 50 -8.42 5.72 -7.37
N MET A 51 -9.24 5.32 -6.40
CA MET A 51 -10.30 6.17 -5.81
C MET A 51 -10.25 6.10 -4.29
N ARG A 52 -10.83 7.10 -3.61
CA ARG A 52 -11.08 7.02 -2.16
C ARG A 52 -12.26 6.08 -1.90
N GLU A 53 -12.36 5.58 -0.67
CA GLU A 53 -13.42 4.66 -0.26
C GLU A 53 -14.82 5.23 -0.50
N SER A 54 -15.01 6.51 -0.16
CA SER A 54 -16.28 7.25 -0.33
C SER A 54 -16.68 7.54 -1.78
N GLU A 55 -15.80 7.28 -2.75
CA GLU A 55 -16.07 7.55 -4.17
C GLU A 55 -16.57 6.30 -4.88
N GLU A 56 -17.57 6.45 -5.75
CA GLU A 56 -18.13 5.34 -6.52
C GLU A 56 -17.84 5.43 -8.02
N LEU A 57 -17.75 4.26 -8.65
CA LEU A 57 -17.67 4.15 -10.11
C LEU A 57 -19.05 4.35 -10.73
N PRO A 58 -19.19 5.20 -11.77
CA PRO A 58 -20.44 5.30 -12.52
C PRO A 58 -20.85 3.95 -13.10
N GLU A 59 -22.15 3.62 -13.06
CA GLU A 59 -22.69 2.33 -13.52
C GLU A 59 -22.24 1.97 -14.95
N LYS A 60 -22.16 2.98 -15.83
CA LYS A 60 -21.72 2.83 -17.23
C LYS A 60 -20.28 2.30 -17.37
N LEU A 61 -19.44 2.49 -16.36
CA LEU A 61 -18.04 2.07 -16.36
C LEU A 61 -17.81 0.72 -15.68
N LEU A 62 -18.73 0.25 -14.83
CA LEU A 62 -18.60 -1.03 -14.10
C LEU A 62 -18.26 -2.25 -15.00
N PRO A 63 -18.77 -2.39 -16.23
CA PRO A 63 -18.44 -3.54 -17.07
C PRO A 63 -17.00 -3.55 -17.59
N THR A 64 -16.35 -2.39 -17.65
CA THR A 64 -15.04 -2.19 -18.31
C THR A 64 -13.96 -1.68 -17.36
N ALA A 65 -14.33 -1.29 -16.14
CA ALA A 65 -13.45 -0.68 -15.16
C ALA A 65 -13.60 -1.32 -13.78
N LYS A 66 -12.49 -1.38 -13.03
CA LYS A 66 -12.48 -1.81 -11.62
C LYS A 66 -12.11 -0.65 -10.72
N LYS A 67 -12.67 -0.61 -9.51
CA LYS A 67 -12.27 0.30 -8.44
C LYS A 67 -11.09 -0.30 -7.69
N LEU A 68 -10.12 0.54 -7.33
CA LEU A 68 -9.05 0.22 -6.40
C LEU A 68 -8.99 1.34 -5.37
N GLU A 69 -9.25 1.01 -4.11
CA GLU A 69 -9.36 1.98 -3.04
C GLU A 69 -8.00 2.41 -2.51
N LEU A 70 -7.86 3.69 -2.17
CA LEU A 70 -6.71 4.26 -1.49
C LEU A 70 -7.05 4.73 -0.07
N PRO A 71 -6.05 4.79 0.82
CA PRO A 71 -6.20 5.46 2.11
C PRO A 71 -6.62 6.93 1.93
N ASP A 72 -7.39 7.45 2.89
CA ASP A 72 -7.91 8.82 2.83
C ASP A 72 -6.87 9.88 3.24
N VAL A 73 -5.72 9.87 2.58
CA VAL A 73 -4.60 10.78 2.85
C VAL A 73 -4.11 11.48 1.59
N ASN A 74 -3.41 12.60 1.78
CA ASN A 74 -2.70 13.25 0.69
C ASN A 74 -1.48 12.41 0.30
N LEU A 75 -1.32 12.19 -1.01
CA LEU A 75 -0.27 11.36 -1.59
C LEU A 75 0.33 12.09 -2.79
N THR A 76 1.63 11.89 -3.02
CA THR A 76 2.28 12.36 -4.25
C THR A 76 1.72 11.58 -5.45
N ARG A 77 1.93 12.09 -6.67
CA ARG A 77 1.53 11.37 -7.90
C ARG A 77 2.10 9.95 -7.93
N VAL A 78 3.40 9.83 -7.63
CA VAL A 78 4.11 8.56 -7.58
C VAL A 78 3.67 7.73 -6.38
N GLY A 79 3.43 8.33 -5.21
CA GLY A 79 2.94 7.64 -4.02
C GLY A 79 1.57 6.98 -4.25
N LYS A 80 0.64 7.65 -4.93
CA LYS A 80 -0.64 7.06 -5.34
C LYS A 80 -0.46 5.84 -6.24
N ILE A 81 0.40 5.96 -7.24
CA ILE A 81 0.72 4.88 -8.18
C ILE A 81 1.33 3.69 -7.43
N LYS A 82 2.30 3.93 -6.53
CA LYS A 82 2.94 2.90 -5.71
C LYS A 82 1.95 2.15 -4.83
N ILE A 83 1.09 2.86 -4.10
CA ILE A 83 0.05 2.23 -3.28
C ILE A 83 -0.92 1.43 -4.17
N ALA A 84 -1.33 2.00 -5.29
CA ALA A 84 -2.24 1.32 -6.21
C ALA A 84 -1.63 0.03 -6.76
N ILE A 85 -0.35 0.03 -7.11
CA ILE A 85 0.34 -1.18 -7.56
C ILE A 85 0.47 -2.17 -6.42
N ALA A 86 0.87 -1.75 -5.21
CA ALA A 86 1.00 -2.63 -4.06
C ALA A 86 -0.34 -3.29 -3.69
N LYS A 87 -1.42 -2.52 -3.51
CA LYS A 87 -2.77 -3.05 -3.23
C LYS A 87 -3.28 -3.90 -4.39
N GLY A 88 -3.02 -3.49 -5.63
CA GLY A 88 -3.41 -4.24 -6.82
C GLY A 88 -2.69 -5.58 -6.93
N ILE A 89 -1.42 -5.68 -6.52
CA ILE A 89 -0.71 -6.96 -6.45
C ILE A 89 -1.35 -7.87 -5.39
N VAL A 90 -1.57 -7.35 -4.18
CA VAL A 90 -2.12 -8.12 -3.06
C VAL A 90 -3.54 -8.60 -3.35
N SER A 91 -4.36 -7.80 -4.04
CA SER A 91 -5.70 -8.20 -4.48
C SER A 91 -5.71 -9.05 -5.76
N GLY A 92 -4.55 -9.46 -6.28
CA GLY A 92 -4.44 -10.27 -7.51
C GLY A 92 -4.84 -9.53 -8.80
N LEU A 93 -4.96 -8.20 -8.73
CA LEU A 93 -5.31 -7.31 -9.84
C LEU A 93 -4.16 -7.19 -10.84
N PHE A 94 -2.93 -7.17 -10.33
CA PHE A 94 -1.66 -7.05 -11.07
C PHE A 94 -0.71 -8.17 -10.70
N LYS A 95 0.17 -8.54 -11.64
CA LYS A 95 1.21 -9.55 -11.48
C LYS A 95 2.54 -9.03 -12.01
N LYS A 96 3.63 -9.69 -11.63
CA LYS A 96 4.96 -9.40 -12.20
C LYS A 96 4.93 -9.50 -13.73
N GLY A 97 5.59 -8.54 -14.38
CA GLY A 97 5.68 -8.44 -15.84
C GLY A 97 4.45 -7.81 -16.48
N ASP A 98 3.41 -7.49 -15.70
CA ASP A 98 2.32 -6.65 -16.19
C ASP A 98 2.87 -5.28 -16.56
N ARG A 99 2.49 -4.84 -17.75
CA ARG A 99 2.73 -3.48 -18.23
C ARG A 99 1.50 -2.65 -17.92
N ILE A 100 1.70 -1.53 -17.25
CA ILE A 100 0.63 -0.63 -16.81
C ILE A 100 0.92 0.76 -17.36
N VAL A 101 -0.09 1.39 -17.95
CA VAL A 101 -0.04 2.83 -18.25
C VAL A 101 -0.81 3.57 -17.18
N CYS A 102 -0.15 4.45 -16.43
CA CYS A 102 -0.80 5.24 -15.39
C CYS A 102 -1.09 6.65 -15.87
N LEU A 103 -2.35 7.05 -15.84
CA LEU A 103 -2.74 8.44 -16.03
C LEU A 103 -2.83 9.12 -14.67
N SER A 104 -2.10 10.22 -14.51
CA SER A 104 -2.00 10.94 -13.24
C SER A 104 -2.12 12.46 -13.44
N GLY A 105 -2.38 13.15 -12.35
CA GLY A 105 -2.56 14.60 -12.30
C GLY A 105 -2.53 15.09 -10.86
N VAL A 106 -2.55 16.41 -10.66
CA VAL A 106 -2.77 16.96 -9.32
C VAL A 106 -4.26 16.99 -9.05
N PRO A 107 -4.75 16.33 -7.98
CA PRO A 107 -6.17 16.33 -7.64
C PRO A 107 -6.76 17.74 -7.52
N LYS A 108 -6.01 18.67 -6.92
CA LYS A 108 -6.41 20.09 -6.74
C LYS A 108 -6.77 20.79 -8.05
N PHE A 109 -6.17 20.39 -9.16
CA PHE A 109 -6.41 21.05 -10.45
C PHE A 109 -7.45 20.34 -11.32
N GLY A 110 -7.87 19.13 -10.96
CA GLY A 110 -8.93 18.40 -11.67
C GLY A 110 -8.59 18.00 -13.11
N TYR A 111 -7.32 18.08 -13.51
CA TYR A 111 -6.89 17.63 -14.83
C TYR A 111 -5.72 16.65 -14.77
N ALA A 112 -5.70 15.75 -15.75
CA ALA A 112 -4.59 14.85 -15.99
C ALA A 112 -3.46 15.60 -16.70
N ASP A 113 -2.23 15.45 -16.22
CA ASP A 113 -1.04 16.14 -16.76
C ASP A 113 0.13 15.21 -17.07
N SER A 114 0.07 13.96 -16.61
CA SER A 114 1.18 13.02 -16.67
C SER A 114 0.71 11.63 -17.07
N ILE A 115 1.47 10.98 -17.95
CA ILE A 115 1.31 9.56 -18.28
C ILE A 115 2.61 8.84 -17.91
N PHE A 116 2.51 7.79 -17.09
CA PHE A 116 3.61 6.93 -16.71
C PHE A 116 3.47 5.58 -17.40
N PHE A 117 4.57 4.98 -17.82
CA PHE A 117 4.63 3.59 -18.23
C PHE A 117 5.37 2.80 -17.14
N ILE A 118 4.76 1.72 -16.67
CA ILE A 118 5.29 0.93 -15.56
C ILE A 118 5.34 -0.54 -15.93
N ASP A 119 6.50 -1.16 -15.67
CA ASP A 119 6.70 -2.61 -15.75
C ASP A 119 6.79 -3.18 -14.32
N VAL A 120 5.73 -3.89 -13.91
CA VAL A 120 5.59 -4.39 -12.54
C VAL A 120 6.71 -5.39 -12.24
N GLY A 121 7.58 -5.03 -11.29
CA GLY A 121 8.73 -5.82 -10.88
C GLY A 121 10.07 -5.43 -11.53
N ARG A 122 10.11 -4.37 -12.36
CA ARG A 122 11.37 -3.79 -12.85
C ARG A 122 11.66 -2.39 -12.32
N GLU A 123 10.64 -1.54 -12.27
CA GLU A 123 10.82 -0.10 -12.00
C GLU A 123 10.90 0.24 -10.51
N PHE A 124 10.35 -0.62 -9.67
CA PHE A 124 10.60 -0.61 -8.23
C PHE A 124 11.64 -1.69 -7.99
N GLU A 125 12.93 -1.32 -7.95
CA GLU A 125 14.12 -2.20 -7.94
C GLU A 125 14.15 -3.30 -6.85
N ILE A 126 13.10 -3.40 -6.03
CA ILE A 126 12.97 -4.26 -4.87
C ILE A 126 11.70 -5.14 -4.93
N LEU A 127 10.94 -5.08 -6.02
CA LEU A 127 9.82 -5.97 -6.30
C LEU A 127 10.32 -7.16 -7.15
N THR A 128 10.92 -8.18 -6.52
CA THR A 128 11.18 -9.43 -7.25
C THR A 128 9.89 -10.27 -7.40
N SER A 129 9.89 -11.28 -8.27
CA SER A 129 8.71 -12.20 -8.40
C SER A 129 8.32 -12.84 -7.11
N ASP A 130 9.36 -13.24 -6.38
CA ASP A 130 9.23 -14.14 -5.26
C ASP A 130 8.63 -13.32 -4.11
N ASP A 131 9.13 -12.10 -3.90
CA ASP A 131 8.58 -11.16 -2.91
C ASP A 131 7.09 -10.83 -3.18
N ILE A 132 6.68 -10.71 -4.45
CA ILE A 132 5.28 -10.47 -4.81
C ILE A 132 4.38 -11.65 -4.42
N SER A 133 4.72 -12.87 -4.85
CA SER A 133 3.92 -14.06 -4.52
C SER A 133 3.85 -14.25 -3.00
N ASP A 134 5.00 -14.09 -2.35
CA ASP A 134 5.10 -14.36 -0.93
C ASP A 134 4.29 -13.34 -0.12
N VAL A 135 4.20 -12.06 -0.52
CA VAL A 135 3.29 -11.11 0.17
C VAL A 135 1.84 -11.58 0.07
N VAL A 136 1.38 -12.01 -1.11
CA VAL A 136 -0.01 -12.48 -1.32
C VAL A 136 -0.32 -13.71 -0.46
N ASP A 137 0.65 -14.62 -0.31
CA ASP A 137 0.47 -15.86 0.45
C ASP A 137 0.56 -15.65 1.98
N SER A 138 1.15 -14.54 2.44
CA SER A 138 1.44 -14.31 3.87
C SER A 138 0.27 -13.72 4.67
N VAL A 139 -0.62 -12.98 4.02
CA VAL A 139 -1.66 -12.18 4.69
C VAL A 139 -2.88 -12.00 3.80
N GLN A 140 -4.08 -12.00 4.40
CA GLN A 140 -5.30 -11.71 3.67
C GLN A 140 -5.28 -10.29 3.08
N PRO A 141 -5.77 -10.07 1.85
CA PRO A 141 -5.74 -8.75 1.21
C PRO A 141 -6.39 -7.64 2.02
N GLU A 142 -7.50 -7.94 2.70
CA GLU A 142 -8.24 -7.01 3.54
C GLU A 142 -7.39 -6.56 4.73
N VAL A 143 -6.64 -7.48 5.34
CA VAL A 143 -5.75 -7.22 6.48
C VAL A 143 -4.56 -6.37 6.07
N PHE A 144 -3.94 -6.69 4.92
CA PHE A 144 -2.87 -5.87 4.34
C PHE A 144 -3.37 -4.45 4.06
N ASN A 145 -4.54 -4.34 3.44
CA ASN A 145 -5.13 -3.05 3.08
C ASN A 145 -5.46 -2.21 4.34
N ALA A 146 -6.03 -2.82 5.38
CA ALA A 146 -6.32 -2.15 6.64
C ALA A 146 -5.04 -1.64 7.33
N ALA A 147 -4.01 -2.49 7.43
CA ALA A 147 -2.72 -2.10 7.99
C ALA A 147 -2.04 -0.97 7.19
N LEU A 148 -2.09 -1.05 5.86
CA LEU A 148 -1.52 -0.03 4.98
C LEU A 148 -2.27 1.30 5.08
N ASN A 149 -3.60 1.26 5.18
CA ASN A 149 -4.43 2.46 5.37
C ASN A 149 -4.06 3.16 6.69
N ILE A 150 -4.08 2.42 7.81
CA ILE A 150 -3.70 2.95 9.13
C ILE A 150 -2.26 3.49 9.12
N ALA A 151 -1.33 2.77 8.48
CA ALA A 151 0.06 3.22 8.39
C ALA A 151 0.20 4.53 7.59
N CYS A 152 -0.51 4.67 6.47
CA CYS A 152 -0.52 5.88 5.67
C CYS A 152 -1.14 7.06 6.42
N GLU A 153 -2.22 6.84 7.19
CA GLU A 153 -2.85 7.86 8.03
C GLU A 153 -1.94 8.35 9.14
N LEU A 154 -1.33 7.43 9.89
CA LEU A 154 -0.37 7.76 10.94
C LEU A 154 0.85 8.49 10.39
N ALA A 155 1.35 8.10 9.21
CA ALA A 155 2.42 8.80 8.50
C ALA A 155 2.05 10.24 8.11
N ALA A 156 0.84 10.43 7.58
CA ALA A 156 0.36 11.71 7.11
C ALA A 156 0.04 12.67 8.28
N GLN A 157 -0.71 12.19 9.27
CA GLN A 157 -1.31 13.01 10.32
C GLN A 157 -0.47 13.05 11.61
N GLY A 158 0.34 12.01 11.87
CA GLY A 158 0.96 11.80 13.17
C GLY A 158 -0.09 11.51 14.26
N ARG A 159 0.26 11.76 15.52
CA ARG A 159 -0.66 11.68 16.67
C ARG A 159 -0.34 12.79 17.66
N GLU A 160 -1.37 13.50 18.14
CA GLU A 160 -1.22 14.63 19.08
C GLU A 160 -0.12 15.62 18.68
N THR A 161 -0.06 16.00 17.40
CA THR A 161 0.97 16.89 16.80
C THR A 161 2.40 16.33 16.73
N ARG A 162 2.61 15.08 17.13
CA ARG A 162 3.90 14.39 17.06
C ARG A 162 3.96 13.44 15.88
N LYS A 163 5.16 13.31 15.30
CA LYS A 163 5.43 12.26 14.33
C LYS A 163 5.45 10.91 15.03
N VAL A 164 4.77 9.93 14.43
CA VAL A 164 4.69 8.55 14.93
C VAL A 164 5.65 7.68 14.13
N GLY A 165 6.30 6.74 14.82
CA GLY A 165 7.07 5.68 14.18
C GLY A 165 6.74 4.33 14.82
N THR A 166 6.23 3.40 14.03
CA THR A 166 5.81 2.07 14.49
C THR A 166 6.08 1.02 13.41
N ILE A 167 5.87 -0.25 13.76
CA ILE A 167 5.98 -1.40 12.85
C ILE A 167 4.71 -2.23 12.97
N PHE A 168 4.09 -2.58 11.84
CA PHE A 168 3.07 -3.62 11.77
C PHE A 168 3.69 -4.87 11.15
N VAL A 169 3.72 -5.98 11.88
CA VAL A 169 4.16 -7.28 11.36
C VAL A 169 2.92 -8.16 11.13
N LEU A 170 2.73 -8.61 9.91
CA LEU A 170 1.55 -9.33 9.44
C LEU A 170 1.91 -10.77 9.06
N GLY A 171 1.20 -11.74 9.63
CA GLY A 171 1.41 -13.16 9.37
C GLY A 171 2.58 -13.78 10.16
N ASP A 172 2.70 -15.11 10.07
CA ASP A 172 3.72 -15.94 10.75
C ASP A 172 3.89 -15.60 12.25
N ASP A 173 2.79 -15.31 12.93
CA ASP A 173 2.80 -14.70 14.26
C ASP A 173 3.49 -15.59 15.31
N GLU A 174 3.31 -16.91 15.24
CA GLU A 174 3.95 -17.85 16.15
C GLU A 174 5.49 -17.74 16.10
N LYS A 175 6.06 -17.72 14.89
CA LYS A 175 7.51 -17.60 14.70
C LYS A 175 8.01 -16.20 15.04
N VAL A 176 7.27 -15.17 14.65
CA VAL A 176 7.58 -13.78 15.02
C VAL A 176 7.61 -13.63 16.54
N MET A 177 6.67 -14.24 17.27
CA MET A 177 6.59 -14.20 18.72
C MET A 177 7.78 -14.88 19.40
N GLN A 178 8.34 -15.95 18.83
CA GLN A 178 9.57 -16.61 19.30
C GLN A 178 10.81 -15.72 19.10
N LEU A 179 10.82 -14.89 18.06
CA LEU A 179 11.93 -14.03 17.67
C LEU A 179 11.77 -12.58 18.15
N SER A 180 10.95 -12.36 19.17
CA SER A 180 10.66 -11.03 19.71
C SER A 180 10.30 -11.08 21.19
N ARG A 181 10.46 -9.97 21.89
CA ARG A 181 10.21 -9.87 23.34
C ARG A 181 9.22 -8.75 23.65
N GLN A 182 8.33 -9.03 24.59
CA GLN A 182 7.34 -8.06 25.04
C GLN A 182 8.02 -6.95 25.87
N MET A 183 7.77 -5.68 25.55
CA MET A 183 8.32 -4.56 26.33
C MET A 183 7.35 -4.02 27.37
N ILE A 184 6.05 -4.00 27.05
CA ILE A 184 4.97 -3.53 27.92
C ILE A 184 3.91 -4.60 28.14
N ILE A 185 2.99 -4.42 29.09
CA ILE A 185 1.84 -5.33 29.22
C ILE A 185 1.10 -5.42 27.88
N ASN A 186 0.76 -6.63 27.44
CA ASN A 186 0.03 -6.83 26.18
C ASN A 186 -1.38 -6.21 26.28
N PRO A 187 -1.67 -5.11 25.56
CA PRO A 187 -2.95 -4.42 25.67
C PRO A 187 -4.12 -5.21 25.05
N PHE A 188 -3.84 -6.20 24.21
CA PHE A 188 -4.85 -7.02 23.53
C PHE A 188 -5.12 -8.36 24.24
N LYS A 189 -4.43 -8.63 25.36
CA LYS A 189 -4.60 -9.89 26.09
C LYS A 189 -5.95 -9.92 26.80
N GLY A 190 -6.71 -11.00 26.61
CA GLY A 190 -8.02 -11.20 27.24
C GLY A 190 -9.21 -10.81 26.37
N TYR A 191 -8.99 -10.19 25.21
CA TYR A 191 -10.01 -9.89 24.21
C TYR A 191 -10.13 -11.02 23.17
N SER A 192 -11.34 -11.24 22.66
CA SER A 192 -11.57 -12.21 21.58
C SER A 192 -10.88 -11.77 20.29
N GLU A 193 -10.66 -12.70 19.34
CA GLU A 193 -10.01 -12.36 18.07
C GLU A 193 -10.80 -11.34 17.27
N GLU A 194 -12.14 -11.40 17.33
CA GLU A 194 -13.06 -10.49 16.65
C GLU A 194 -12.93 -9.07 17.21
N GLN A 195 -12.88 -8.93 18.54
CA GLN A 195 -12.73 -7.63 19.20
C GLN A 195 -11.40 -6.96 18.88
N ARG A 196 -10.32 -7.75 18.77
CA ARG A 196 -8.96 -7.28 18.47
C ARG A 196 -8.58 -7.44 17.00
N ASN A 197 -9.55 -7.54 16.09
CA ASN A 197 -9.25 -7.64 14.67
C ASN A 197 -8.98 -6.25 14.08
N ILE A 198 -7.92 -6.10 13.28
CA ILE A 198 -7.61 -4.84 12.59
C ILE A 198 -8.72 -4.41 11.61
N LEU A 199 -9.56 -5.35 11.17
CA LEU A 199 -10.72 -5.08 10.32
C LEU A 199 -11.92 -4.52 11.11
N ASN A 200 -11.86 -4.49 12.44
CA ASN A 200 -12.89 -3.87 13.27
C ASN A 200 -12.69 -2.33 13.28
N PRO A 201 -13.61 -1.54 12.69
CA PRO A 201 -13.47 -0.08 12.65
C PRO A 201 -13.42 0.56 14.05
N GLU A 202 -14.04 -0.05 15.05
CA GLU A 202 -14.02 0.45 16.44
C GLU A 202 -12.62 0.38 17.07
N LEU A 203 -11.74 -0.46 16.53
CA LEU A 203 -10.38 -0.66 17.04
C LEU A 203 -9.39 0.35 16.48
N GLU A 204 -9.75 1.06 15.40
CA GLU A 204 -8.84 1.91 14.63
C GLU A 204 -8.17 2.99 15.49
N GLU A 205 -8.95 3.74 16.27
CA GLU A 205 -8.39 4.76 17.18
C GLU A 205 -7.52 4.17 18.28
N THR A 206 -7.85 2.96 18.75
CA THR A 206 -7.03 2.25 19.75
C THR A 206 -5.67 1.86 19.15
N ILE A 207 -5.65 1.39 17.91
CA ILE A 207 -4.40 1.06 17.20
C ILE A 207 -3.56 2.33 16.99
N LYS A 208 -4.20 3.43 16.57
CA LYS A 208 -3.53 4.72 16.38
C LYS A 208 -2.92 5.24 17.69
N GLU A 209 -3.64 5.11 18.79
CA GLU A 209 -3.16 5.51 20.12
C GLU A 209 -1.95 4.66 20.56
N LEU A 210 -2.06 3.33 20.46
CA LEU A 210 -0.98 2.41 20.82
C LEU A 210 0.24 2.53 19.90
N SER A 211 0.07 3.06 18.68
CA SER A 211 1.17 3.29 17.74
C SER A 211 2.15 4.38 18.19
N ALA A 212 1.76 5.21 19.15
CA ALA A 212 2.66 6.18 19.79
C ALA A 212 3.69 5.50 20.73
N ILE A 213 3.45 4.24 21.12
CA ILE A 213 4.34 3.45 21.96
C ILE A 213 5.45 2.82 21.10
N ASP A 214 6.65 2.68 21.68
CA ASP A 214 7.76 2.01 20.99
C ASP A 214 7.53 0.50 20.84
N GLY A 215 7.94 -0.04 19.69
CA GLY A 215 7.80 -1.45 19.34
C GLY A 215 6.82 -1.74 18.20
N ALA A 216 6.64 -3.02 17.92
CA ALA A 216 5.84 -3.54 16.82
C ALA A 216 4.48 -4.05 17.28
N PHE A 217 3.48 -3.93 16.41
CA PHE A 217 2.27 -4.72 16.42
C PHE A 217 2.52 -6.06 15.73
N ILE A 218 2.05 -7.14 16.33
CA ILE A 218 2.07 -8.47 15.71
C ILE A 218 0.64 -8.84 15.38
N ILE A 219 0.36 -9.11 14.11
CA ILE A 219 -0.99 -9.32 13.58
C ILE A 219 -1.01 -10.65 12.82
N LYS A 220 -1.99 -11.49 13.13
CA LYS A 220 -2.21 -12.76 12.43
C LYS A 220 -2.60 -12.53 10.97
N ALA A 221 -2.45 -13.55 10.13
CA ALA A 221 -2.85 -13.50 8.72
C ALA A 221 -4.35 -13.18 8.52
N ASN A 222 -5.20 -13.51 9.50
CA ASN A 222 -6.64 -13.22 9.52
C ASN A 222 -7.00 -11.86 10.17
N GLY A 223 -6.01 -11.05 10.55
CA GLY A 223 -6.22 -9.70 11.09
C GLY A 223 -6.30 -9.59 12.60
N ALA A 224 -6.34 -10.69 13.35
CA ALA A 224 -6.36 -10.63 14.80
C ALA A 224 -5.02 -10.12 15.35
N ILE A 225 -5.04 -9.01 16.09
CA ILE A 225 -3.84 -8.39 16.67
C ILE A 225 -3.43 -9.17 17.92
N VAL A 226 -2.27 -9.82 17.88
CA VAL A 226 -1.73 -10.62 18.98
C VAL A 226 -1.23 -9.73 20.12
N THR A 227 -0.48 -8.67 19.78
CA THR A 227 0.05 -7.71 20.75
C THR A 227 0.56 -6.44 20.08
N ALA A 228 0.90 -5.44 20.90
CA ALA A 228 1.63 -4.23 20.53
C ALA A 228 2.78 -3.95 21.52
N GLY A 229 3.68 -3.04 21.17
CA GLY A 229 4.82 -2.66 22.00
C GLY A 229 5.83 -3.80 22.16
N ARG A 230 6.09 -4.52 21.06
CA ARG A 230 7.01 -5.67 21.05
C ARG A 230 8.34 -5.33 20.38
N HIS A 231 9.44 -5.71 21.00
CA HIS A 231 10.78 -5.55 20.42
C HIS A 231 11.11 -6.74 19.53
N LEU A 232 11.37 -6.50 18.25
CA LEU A 232 11.82 -7.53 17.30
C LEU A 232 13.30 -7.79 17.49
N SER A 233 13.68 -9.04 17.76
CA SER A 233 15.07 -9.42 18.07
C SER A 233 15.85 -9.89 16.84
N ALA A 234 15.16 -10.13 15.71
CA ALA A 234 15.79 -10.46 14.45
C ALA A 234 16.30 -9.18 13.77
N ALA A 235 17.61 -8.93 13.86
CA ALA A 235 18.29 -7.90 13.09
C ALA A 235 19.25 -8.57 12.11
N LEU A 236 19.18 -8.15 10.84
CA LEU A 236 20.22 -8.42 9.85
C LEU A 236 21.39 -7.45 10.05
N ASP A 237 22.57 -7.82 9.57
CA ASP A 237 23.73 -6.93 9.62
C ASP A 237 23.44 -5.66 8.80
N SER A 238 23.75 -4.49 9.38
CA SER A 238 23.40 -3.18 8.78
C SER A 238 24.08 -2.89 7.44
N LYS A 239 25.07 -3.70 7.05
CA LYS A 239 25.81 -3.58 5.79
C LYS A 239 24.99 -3.99 4.56
N ASP A 240 23.90 -4.74 4.76
CA ASP A 240 23.06 -5.25 3.67
C ASP A 240 21.95 -4.26 3.25
N PHE A 241 21.83 -3.12 3.92
CA PHE A 241 20.75 -2.15 3.70
C PHE A 241 21.21 -0.84 3.06
N PRO A 242 20.37 -0.23 2.20
CA PRO A 242 20.59 1.13 1.73
C PRO A 242 20.78 2.11 2.88
N SER A 243 21.70 3.07 2.70
CA SER A 243 21.91 4.15 3.67
C SER A 243 20.62 4.95 3.89
N GLY A 244 20.32 5.28 5.15
CA GLY A 244 19.13 6.07 5.52
C GLY A 244 18.01 5.28 6.20
N LEU A 245 18.13 3.95 6.28
CA LEU A 245 17.22 3.10 7.04
C LEU A 245 17.57 3.09 8.54
N GLY A 246 16.61 3.48 9.39
CA GLY A 246 16.76 3.47 10.85
C GLY A 246 16.51 2.10 11.49
N SER A 247 16.66 2.01 12.82
CA SER A 247 16.54 0.75 13.58
C SER A 247 15.25 -0.05 13.32
N ARG A 248 14.10 0.63 13.19
CA ARG A 248 12.81 -0.02 12.85
C ARG A 248 12.82 -0.71 11.49
N HIS A 249 13.51 -0.13 10.50
CA HIS A 249 13.62 -0.72 9.17
C HIS A 249 14.51 -1.96 9.20
N ILE A 250 15.63 -1.90 9.92
CA ILE A 250 16.54 -3.04 10.10
C ILE A 250 15.82 -4.18 10.83
N ALA A 251 15.03 -3.85 11.86
CA ALA A 251 14.22 -4.82 12.59
C ALA A 251 13.12 -5.47 11.70
N ALA A 252 12.44 -4.67 10.87
CA ALA A 252 11.44 -5.16 9.94
C ALA A 252 12.04 -6.05 8.84
N ALA A 253 13.18 -5.65 8.28
CA ALA A 253 13.88 -6.49 7.31
C ALA A 253 14.42 -7.77 7.98
N GLY A 254 15.02 -7.66 9.17
CA GLY A 254 15.52 -8.81 9.90
C GLY A 254 14.43 -9.83 10.23
N ILE A 255 13.28 -9.38 10.75
CA ILE A 255 12.17 -10.30 11.06
C ILE A 255 11.60 -10.94 9.80
N THR A 256 11.41 -10.19 8.72
CA THR A 256 10.85 -10.71 7.45
C THR A 256 11.83 -11.59 6.69
N ASN A 257 13.13 -11.55 6.99
CA ASN A 257 14.13 -12.45 6.40
C ASN A 257 14.09 -13.86 7.00
N VAL A 258 13.67 -13.98 8.26
CA VAL A 258 13.68 -15.25 9.00
C VAL A 258 12.28 -15.77 9.28
N THR A 259 11.24 -15.07 8.82
CA THR A 259 9.82 -15.44 8.95
C THR A 259 9.12 -15.26 7.61
N ASN A 260 7.96 -15.87 7.45
CA ASN A 260 7.08 -15.61 6.31
C ASN A 260 6.25 -14.33 6.50
N ALA A 261 6.52 -13.52 7.51
CA ALA A 261 5.74 -12.30 7.73
C ALA A 261 6.01 -11.21 6.68
N VAL A 262 5.09 -10.25 6.61
CA VAL A 262 5.26 -8.95 5.94
C VAL A 262 5.37 -7.88 7.02
N ALA A 263 6.26 -6.90 6.87
CA ALA A 263 6.39 -5.82 7.85
C ALA A 263 6.20 -4.44 7.22
N MET A 264 5.33 -3.61 7.80
CA MET A 264 5.12 -2.22 7.40
C MET A 264 5.72 -1.29 8.46
N VAL A 265 6.63 -0.41 8.05
CA VAL A 265 7.35 0.51 8.92
C VAL A 265 6.92 1.93 8.63
N ILE A 266 6.54 2.66 9.68
CA ILE A 266 6.35 4.10 9.62
C ILE A 266 7.62 4.78 10.12
N SER A 267 8.23 5.59 9.25
CA SER A 267 9.43 6.36 9.60
C SER A 267 9.05 7.61 10.40
N GLN A 268 9.48 7.68 11.66
CA GLN A 268 9.23 8.86 12.50
C GLN A 268 9.89 10.14 11.96
N SER A 269 11.04 10.04 11.29
CA SER A 269 11.77 11.21 10.80
C SER A 269 11.17 11.77 9.50
N SER A 270 10.97 10.89 8.51
CA SER A 270 10.51 11.26 7.17
C SER A 270 8.99 11.24 7.01
N GLY A 271 8.28 10.45 7.81
CA GLY A 271 6.87 10.13 7.57
C GLY A 271 6.63 9.16 6.42
N ASN A 272 7.68 8.53 5.87
CA ASN A 272 7.51 7.51 4.82
C ASN A 272 6.99 6.20 5.41
N VAL A 273 6.18 5.49 4.63
CA VAL A 273 5.75 4.12 4.92
C VAL A 273 6.55 3.16 4.05
N SER A 274 7.21 2.18 4.65
CA SER A 274 8.03 1.19 3.95
C SER A 274 7.54 -0.22 4.24
N ILE A 275 7.36 -1.04 3.22
CA ILE A 275 6.90 -2.41 3.34
C ILE A 275 8.09 -3.33 3.08
N PHE A 276 8.29 -4.34 3.93
CA PHE A 276 9.36 -5.33 3.86
C PHE A 276 8.78 -6.73 3.72
N LYS A 277 9.48 -7.55 2.92
CA LYS A 277 9.22 -8.98 2.76
C LYS A 277 10.55 -9.67 2.44
N ASN A 278 10.80 -10.85 3.00
CA ASN A 278 12.01 -11.65 2.75
C ASN A 278 13.31 -10.86 2.97
N GLY A 279 13.33 -9.96 3.96
CA GLY A 279 14.48 -9.10 4.23
C GLY A 279 14.69 -7.95 3.25
N LYS A 280 13.83 -7.80 2.25
CA LYS A 280 13.93 -6.77 1.20
C LYS A 280 12.82 -5.74 1.33
N LEU A 281 13.10 -4.52 0.90
CA LEU A 281 12.17 -3.38 0.92
C LEU A 281 11.19 -3.46 -0.25
N PHE A 282 10.06 -4.15 -0.12
CA PHE A 282 9.03 -4.27 -1.17
C PHE A 282 8.61 -2.92 -1.80
N VAL A 283 8.22 -1.92 -1.00
CA VAL A 283 7.84 -0.58 -1.52
C VAL A 283 8.05 0.48 -0.46
N THR A 284 8.45 1.69 -0.88
CA THR A 284 8.42 2.90 -0.04
C THR A 284 7.44 3.90 -0.61
N ILE A 285 6.51 4.33 0.24
CA ILE A 285 5.51 5.37 -0.02
C ILE A 285 5.98 6.64 0.67
N GLU A 286 6.33 7.64 -0.12
CA GLU A 286 6.79 8.92 0.40
C GLU A 286 5.64 9.80 0.88
N LYS A 287 5.84 10.44 2.05
CA LYS A 287 4.96 11.52 2.47
C LYS A 287 5.08 12.68 1.48
N PRO A 288 3.98 13.31 1.04
CA PRO A 288 4.06 14.52 0.22
C PRO A 288 4.86 15.61 0.93
N VAL A 289 5.72 16.29 0.19
CA VAL A 289 6.32 17.55 0.64
C VAL A 289 5.24 18.61 0.52
N GLU A 290 4.98 19.35 1.62
CA GLU A 290 4.06 20.50 1.63
C GLU A 290 4.55 21.65 0.75
#